data_AF-A0A9D8RWS7-F1
#
_entry.id   AF-A0A9D8RWS7-F1
#
_cell.length_a   1.000
_cell.length_b   1.000
_cell.length_c   1.000
_cell.angle_alpha   90.00
_cell.angle_beta   90.00
_cell.angle_gamma   90.00
#
_symmetry.space_group_name_H-M   'P 1'
#
loop_
_entity.id
_entity.type
_entity.pdbx_description
1 polymer ?
#
loop_
_entity_poly.entity_id
_entity_poly.type
_entity_poly.pdbx_seq_one_letter_code
_entity_poly.pdbx_strand_id
1 'polypeptide(L)'
;MVSVSEVRTKKDIKEFIELPLRLYRGCEQFVPPLYGDEKKLLLAGGKPKISESVFLLARRDGQTVGRIQGIIQKQYNELHGERRLRFTRFDSIDDTEVSGALFSALEEVKKTIISREEIIRRILFFSRKRLEKKSGM
;
A
#
# COMPACT_ATOMS: atom_id res chain seq x y z
N MET A 1 21.54 1.85 -7.99
CA MET A 1 20.82 1.24 -6.84
C MET A 1 19.40 1.74 -6.84
N VAL A 2 18.41 0.83 -6.81
CA VAL A 2 17.00 1.20 -6.67
C VAL A 2 16.66 1.46 -5.20
N SER A 3 15.96 2.57 -4.93
CA SER A 3 15.41 2.90 -3.61
C SER A 3 13.89 2.87 -3.68
N VAL A 4 13.23 2.34 -2.64
CA VAL A 4 11.77 2.30 -2.55
C VAL A 4 11.29 3.11 -1.37
N SER A 5 10.31 3.98 -1.58
CA SER A 5 9.71 4.79 -0.51
C SER A 5 8.19 4.88 -0.64
N GLU A 6 7.53 5.12 0.47
CA GLU A 6 6.10 5.38 0.52
C GLU A 6 5.75 6.75 -0.10
N VAL A 7 4.59 6.84 -0.75
CA VAL A 7 4.01 8.09 -1.23
C VAL A 7 3.47 8.89 -0.05
N ARG A 8 4.11 10.02 0.29
CA ARG A 8 3.73 10.84 1.46
C ARG A 8 3.51 12.31 1.12
N THR A 9 4.15 12.81 0.07
CA THR A 9 4.12 14.22 -0.31
C THR A 9 3.26 14.45 -1.54
N LYS A 10 2.85 15.71 -1.77
CA LYS A 10 2.17 16.09 -3.02
C LYS A 10 3.02 15.80 -4.26
N LYS A 11 4.36 15.86 -4.13
CA LYS A 11 5.31 15.51 -5.19
C LYS A 11 5.23 14.02 -5.49
N ASP A 12 5.27 13.17 -4.46
CA ASP A 12 5.15 11.72 -4.63
C ASP A 12 3.82 11.35 -5.28
N ILE A 13 2.71 11.97 -4.86
CA ILE A 13 1.39 11.74 -5.45
C ILE A 13 1.41 12.04 -6.95
N LYS A 14 1.97 13.19 -7.34
CA LYS A 14 2.09 13.57 -8.74
C LYS A 14 2.92 12.55 -9.52
N GLU A 15 4.10 12.18 -9.01
CA GLU A 15 4.98 11.19 -9.63
C GLU A 15 4.31 9.82 -9.78
N PHE A 16 3.54 9.40 -8.77
CA PHE A 16 2.80 8.15 -8.79
C PHE A 16 1.74 8.12 -9.90
N ILE A 17 1.00 9.21 -10.09
CA ILE A 17 -0.05 9.30 -11.11
C ILE A 17 0.54 9.43 -12.52
N GLU A 18 1.62 10.20 -12.67
CA GLU A 18 2.23 10.50 -13.97
C GLU A 18 3.11 9.37 -14.52
N LEU A 19 3.65 8.51 -13.67
CA LEU A 19 4.51 7.40 -14.10
C LEU A 19 3.93 6.56 -15.26
N PRO A 20 2.70 6.01 -15.20
CA PRO A 20 2.14 5.22 -16.29
C PRO A 20 1.97 6.04 -17.57
N LEU A 21 1.63 7.33 -17.46
CA LEU A 21 1.51 8.24 -18.62
C LEU A 21 2.86 8.39 -19.34
N ARG A 22 3.97 8.31 -18.59
CA ARG A 22 5.32 8.36 -19.15
C ARG A 22 5.75 7.01 -19.72
N LEU A 23 5.50 5.91 -19.00
CA LEU A 23 5.91 4.56 -19.42
C LEU A 23 5.17 4.10 -20.68
N TYR A 24 3.88 4.40 -20.79
CA TYR A 24 3.04 3.97 -21.90
C TYR A 24 2.81 5.06 -22.95
N ARG A 25 3.70 6.04 -23.01
CA ARG A 25 3.62 7.10 -24.02
C ARG A 25 3.71 6.48 -25.42
N GLY A 26 2.69 6.72 -26.25
CA GLY A 26 2.62 6.17 -27.60
C GLY A 26 2.04 4.75 -27.70
N CYS A 27 1.61 4.15 -26.58
CA CYS A 27 0.87 2.89 -26.58
C CYS A 27 -0.61 3.15 -26.90
N GLU A 28 -1.10 2.70 -28.06
CA GLU A 28 -2.49 2.92 -28.49
C GLU A 28 -3.51 2.21 -27.59
N GLN A 29 -3.12 1.12 -26.94
CA GLN A 29 -3.96 0.33 -26.05
C GLN A 29 -4.02 0.89 -24.62
N PHE A 30 -3.20 1.90 -24.30
CA PHE A 30 -3.15 2.47 -22.97
C PHE A 30 -4.26 3.48 -22.75
N VAL A 31 -5.13 3.22 -21.78
CA VAL A 31 -6.15 4.15 -21.32
C VAL A 31 -5.63 4.90 -20.08
N PRO A 32 -5.39 6.22 -20.17
CA PRO A 32 -4.93 7.01 -19.03
C PRO A 32 -5.91 6.96 -17.87
N PRO A 33 -5.42 6.86 -16.61
CA PRO A 33 -6.29 6.97 -15.45
C PRO A 33 -6.85 8.39 -15.32
N LEU A 34 -8.04 8.52 -14.73
CA LEU A 34 -8.62 9.83 -14.40
C LEU A 34 -7.81 10.50 -13.29
N TYR A 35 -7.06 11.54 -13.65
CA TYR A 35 -6.12 12.21 -12.75
C TYR A 35 -6.79 12.70 -11.45
N GLY A 36 -8.00 13.25 -11.56
CA GLY A 36 -8.77 13.76 -10.41
C GLY A 36 -9.09 12.66 -9.39
N ASP A 37 -9.49 11.48 -9.86
CA ASP A 37 -9.85 10.35 -9.01
C ASP A 37 -8.62 9.74 -8.34
N GLU A 38 -7.53 9.54 -9.10
CA GLU A 38 -6.27 9.07 -8.55
C GLU A 38 -5.74 10.02 -7.46
N LYS A 39 -5.77 11.32 -7.74
CA LYS A 39 -5.33 12.35 -6.79
C LYS A 39 -6.19 12.34 -5.54
N LYS A 40 -7.52 12.22 -5.66
CA LYS A 40 -8.44 12.15 -4.53
C LYS A 40 -8.18 10.90 -3.68
N LEU A 41 -7.96 9.75 -4.31
CA LEU A 41 -7.63 8.50 -3.64
C LEU A 41 -6.32 8.60 -2.84
N LEU A 42 -5.27 9.13 -3.46
CA LEU A 42 -3.95 9.28 -2.84
C LEU A 42 -3.94 10.34 -1.72
N LEU A 43 -4.69 11.44 -1.88
CA LEU A 43 -4.85 12.46 -0.83
C LEU A 43 -5.65 11.96 0.38
N ALA A 44 -6.56 11.01 0.18
CA ALA A 44 -7.22 10.30 1.28
C ALA A 44 -6.27 9.35 2.04
N GLY A 45 -4.99 9.27 1.63
CA GLY A 45 -3.94 8.52 2.30
C GLY A 45 -4.14 7.00 2.27
N GLY A 46 -4.94 6.48 1.33
CA GLY A 46 -5.15 5.03 1.21
C GLY A 46 -5.91 4.39 2.38
N LYS A 47 -6.64 5.17 3.18
CA LYS A 47 -7.37 4.69 4.37
C LYS A 47 -8.89 4.70 4.20
N PRO A 48 -9.49 3.89 3.30
CA PRO A 48 -10.89 3.51 3.47
C PRO A 48 -11.09 2.92 4.86
N LYS A 49 -12.26 3.14 5.49
CA LYS A 49 -12.54 2.64 6.86
C LYS A 49 -12.31 1.14 7.07
N ILE A 50 -12.31 0.34 6.00
CA ILE A 50 -12.29 -1.12 6.01
C ILE A 50 -10.98 -1.75 5.53
N SER A 51 -10.06 -0.96 4.96
CA SER A 51 -8.84 -1.46 4.33
C SER A 51 -7.66 -0.53 4.57
N GLU A 52 -6.47 -1.09 4.67
CA GLU A 52 -5.23 -0.33 4.75
C GLU A 52 -4.50 -0.46 3.43
N SER A 53 -4.19 0.68 2.80
CA SER A 53 -3.41 0.72 1.56
C SER A 53 -2.08 1.40 1.77
N VAL A 54 -1.07 0.90 1.09
CA VAL A 54 0.25 1.54 0.96
C VAL A 54 0.50 1.82 -0.51
N PHE A 55 1.09 2.96 -0.81
CA PHE A 55 1.54 3.31 -2.15
C PHE A 55 3.05 3.50 -2.11
N LEU A 56 3.77 2.86 -3.02
CA LEU A 56 5.22 2.81 -3.06
C LEU A 56 5.73 3.31 -4.42
N LEU A 57 6.86 4.02 -4.40
CA LEU A 57 7.60 4.44 -5.58
C LEU A 57 9.01 3.86 -5.53
N ALA A 58 9.46 3.31 -6.66
CA ALA A 58 10.85 2.95 -6.87
C ALA A 58 11.57 4.09 -7.61
N ARG A 59 12.75 4.49 -7.12
CA ARG A 59 13.58 5.53 -7.69
C ARG A 59 14.99 5.05 -7.97
N ARG A 60 15.52 5.41 -9.13
CA ARG A 60 16.90 5.20 -9.56
C ARG A 60 17.40 6.51 -10.16
N ASP A 61 18.58 6.97 -9.74
CA ASP A 61 19.24 8.18 -10.26
C ASP A 61 18.34 9.43 -10.23
N GLY A 62 17.58 9.58 -9.14
CA GLY A 62 16.66 10.70 -8.95
C GLY A 62 15.36 10.63 -9.76
N GLN A 63 15.18 9.59 -10.58
CA GLN A 63 13.98 9.37 -11.39
C GLN A 63 13.11 8.26 -10.80
N THR A 64 11.80 8.48 -10.83
CA THR A 64 10.81 7.43 -10.50
C THR A 64 10.75 6.42 -11.64
N VAL A 65 11.07 5.16 -11.36
CA VAL A 65 11.19 4.08 -12.35
C VAL A 65 10.17 2.96 -12.16
N GLY A 66 9.41 3.00 -11.06
CA GLY A 66 8.35 2.03 -10.81
C GLY A 66 7.38 2.49 -9.73
N ARG A 67 6.19 1.89 -9.70
CA ARG A 67 5.18 2.13 -8.68
C ARG A 67 4.43 0.85 -8.28
N ILE A 68 4.09 0.83 -7.00
CA ILE A 68 3.45 -0.17 -6.16
C ILE A 68 2.16 0.24 -5.43
N GLN A 69 1.00 -0.40 -5.53
CA GLN A 69 -0.02 -0.28 -4.46
C GLN A 69 -0.23 -1.62 -3.77
N GLY A 70 -0.18 -1.64 -2.44
CA GLY A 70 -0.58 -2.75 -1.59
C GLY A 70 -1.88 -2.45 -0.86
N ILE A 71 -2.73 -3.46 -0.71
CA ILE A 71 -4.04 -3.36 -0.04
C ILE A 71 -4.23 -4.54 0.90
N ILE A 72 -4.49 -4.26 2.17
CA ILE A 72 -4.85 -5.24 3.20
C ILE A 72 -6.31 -5.04 3.57
N GLN A 73 -7.15 -6.01 3.20
CA GLN A 73 -8.57 -6.05 3.54
C GLN A 73 -8.75 -6.71 4.91
N LYS A 74 -8.81 -5.91 5.97
CA LYS A 74 -8.80 -6.40 7.35
C LYS A 74 -9.98 -7.30 7.67
N GLN A 75 -11.19 -6.86 7.30
CA GLN A 75 -12.43 -7.61 7.56
C GLN A 75 -12.43 -8.96 6.85
N TYR A 76 -12.04 -8.99 5.57
CA TYR A 76 -11.95 -10.23 4.80
C TYR A 76 -10.93 -11.21 5.41
N ASN A 77 -9.74 -10.71 5.76
CA ASN A 77 -8.70 -11.51 6.41
C ASN A 77 -9.17 -12.08 7.75
N GLU A 78 -9.95 -11.31 8.53
CA GLU A 78 -10.53 -11.78 9.78
C GLU A 78 -11.61 -12.85 9.57
N LEU A 79 -12.56 -12.61 8.68
CA LEU A 79 -13.67 -13.52 8.39
C LEU A 79 -13.21 -14.89 7.86
N HIS A 80 -12.05 -14.95 7.21
CA HIS A 80 -11.54 -16.18 6.60
C HIS A 80 -10.26 -16.72 7.27
N GLY A 81 -9.79 -16.09 8.35
CA GLY A 81 -8.56 -16.51 9.04
C GLY A 81 -7.30 -16.38 8.18
N GLU A 82 -7.29 -15.43 7.25
CA GLU A 82 -6.23 -15.26 6.27
C GLU A 82 -5.33 -14.05 6.54
N ARG A 83 -4.15 -14.06 5.92
CA ARG A 83 -3.17 -12.97 6.00
C ARG A 83 -2.79 -12.53 4.58
N ARG A 84 -3.81 -12.19 3.78
CA ARG A 84 -3.65 -11.81 2.38
C ARG A 84 -3.36 -10.32 2.23
N LEU A 85 -2.50 -10.00 1.27
CA LEU A 85 -2.30 -8.67 0.71
C LEU A 85 -2.60 -8.77 -0.78
N ARG A 86 -3.31 -7.78 -1.32
CA ARG A 86 -3.54 -7.62 -2.76
C ARG A 86 -2.64 -6.50 -3.28
N PHE A 87 -2.21 -6.59 -4.52
CA PHE A 87 -1.50 -5.50 -5.17
C PHE A 87 -2.26 -4.98 -6.39
N THR A 88 -2.12 -3.69 -6.66
CA THR A 88 -2.71 -2.98 -7.79
C THR A 88 -1.75 -1.87 -8.22
N ARG A 89 -2.03 -1.19 -9.35
CA ARG A 89 -1.22 -0.06 -9.85
C ARG A 89 0.27 -0.39 -9.88
N PHE A 90 0.58 -1.58 -10.38
CA PHE A 90 1.96 -1.99 -10.60
C PHE A 90 2.36 -1.55 -12.00
N ASP A 91 3.37 -0.70 -12.09
CA ASP A 91 3.98 -0.29 -13.35
C ASP A 91 5.47 -0.06 -13.11
N SER A 92 6.33 -0.59 -13.96
CA SER A 92 7.77 -0.38 -13.89
C SER A 92 8.37 -0.29 -15.28
N ILE A 93 9.58 0.25 -15.37
CA ILE A 93 10.44 -0.04 -16.53
C ILE A 93 10.71 -1.56 -16.61
N ASP A 94 11.10 -2.03 -17.79
CA ASP A 94 11.45 -3.44 -18.03
C ASP A 94 12.80 -3.79 -17.39
N ASP A 95 12.78 -3.91 -16.05
CA ASP A 95 13.95 -4.15 -15.22
C ASP A 95 13.54 -4.98 -13.98
N THR A 96 14.18 -6.14 -13.83
CA THR A 96 13.92 -7.08 -12.75
C THR A 96 14.38 -6.57 -11.38
N GLU A 97 15.40 -5.70 -11.32
CA GLU A 97 15.81 -5.04 -10.07
C GLU A 97 14.69 -4.12 -9.56
N VAL A 98 14.04 -3.37 -10.46
CA VAL A 98 12.97 -2.43 -10.10
C VAL A 98 11.73 -3.16 -9.61
N SER A 99 11.27 -4.16 -10.37
CA SER A 99 10.10 -4.97 -9.98
C SER A 99 10.37 -5.74 -8.69
N GLY A 100 11.53 -6.39 -8.57
CA GLY A 100 11.96 -7.08 -7.36
C GLY A 100 11.95 -6.16 -6.13
N ALA A 101 12.55 -4.97 -6.23
CA ALA A 101 12.57 -4.01 -5.12
C ALA A 101 11.18 -3.59 -4.66
N LEU A 102 10.24 -3.37 -5.60
CA LEU A 102 8.85 -3.01 -5.28
C LEU A 102 8.11 -4.14 -4.55
N PHE A 103 8.22 -5.38 -5.03
CA PHE A 103 7.56 -6.52 -4.39
C PHE A 103 8.19 -6.87 -3.04
N SER A 104 9.51 -6.81 -2.89
CA SER A 104 10.17 -6.99 -1.59
C SER A 104 9.71 -5.94 -0.58
N ALA A 105 9.63 -4.67 -0.98
CA ALA A 105 9.11 -3.62 -0.09
C ALA A 105 7.65 -3.86 0.31
N LEU A 106 6.83 -4.39 -0.60
CA LEU A 106 5.44 -4.75 -0.33
C LEU A 106 5.30 -5.87 0.72
N GLU A 107 6.17 -6.88 0.63
CA GLU A 107 6.23 -7.97 1.61
C GLU A 107 6.63 -7.48 3.01
N GLU A 108 7.58 -6.55 3.09
CA GLU A 108 7.98 -5.94 4.36
C GLU A 108 6.86 -5.09 4.98
N VAL A 109 6.13 -4.32 4.15
CA VAL A 109 4.94 -3.59 4.61
C VAL A 109 3.87 -4.55 5.12
N LYS A 110 3.63 -5.67 4.42
CA LYS A 110 2.68 -6.71 4.84
C LYS A 110 3.03 -7.23 6.24
N LYS A 111 4.28 -7.60 6.49
CA LYS A 111 4.75 -8.10 7.80
C LYS A 111 4.49 -7.07 8.91
N THR A 112 4.80 -5.80 8.63
CA THR A 112 4.63 -4.71 9.59
C THR A 112 3.15 -4.49 9.94
N ILE A 113 2.26 -4.44 8.94
CA ILE A 113 0.83 -4.20 9.19
C ILE A 113 0.20 -5.36 9.95
N ILE A 114 0.53 -6.62 9.58
CA ILE A 114 0.00 -7.81 10.26
C ILE A 114 0.48 -7.86 11.72
N SER A 115 1.77 -7.64 11.96
CA SER A 115 2.33 -7.64 13.33
C SER A 115 1.67 -6.58 14.21
N ARG A 116 1.44 -5.37 13.68
CA ARG A 116 0.74 -4.29 14.39
C ARG A 116 -0.70 -4.67 14.73
N GLU A 117 -1.41 -5.33 13.82
CA GLU A 117 -2.78 -5.80 14.04
C GLU A 117 -2.86 -6.86 15.16
N GLU A 118 -1.90 -7.80 15.18
CA GLU A 118 -1.79 -8.82 16.23
C GLU A 118 -1.54 -8.20 17.62
N ILE A 119 -0.68 -7.18 17.69
CA ILE A 119 -0.42 -6.42 18.94
C ILE A 119 -1.70 -5.72 19.43
N ILE A 120 -2.41 -5.01 18.55
CA ILE A 120 -3.65 -4.31 18.91
C ILE A 120 -4.70 -5.29 19.45
N ARG A 121 -4.88 -6.43 18.76
CA ARG A 121 -5.80 -7.49 19.22
C ARG A 121 -5.46 -7.99 20.61
N ARG A 122 -4.16 -8.22 20.88
CA ARG A 122 -3.70 -8.66 22.20
C ARG A 122 -3.97 -7.63 23.29
N ILE A 123 -3.74 -6.34 23.01
CA ILE A 123 -4.05 -5.25 23.95
C ILE A 123 -5.56 -5.17 24.24
N LEU A 124 -6.40 -5.22 23.20
CA LEU A 124 -7.86 -5.17 23.34
C LEU A 124 -8.39 -6.37 24.13
N PHE A 125 -7.87 -7.57 23.87
CA PHE A 125 -8.20 -8.79 24.62
C PHE A 125 -7.89 -8.64 26.12
N PHE A 126 -6.70 -8.13 26.47
CA PHE A 126 -6.34 -7.89 27.87
C PHE A 126 -7.20 -6.81 28.53
N SER A 127 -7.51 -5.73 27.81
CA SER A 127 -8.38 -4.66 28.32
C SER A 127 -9.78 -5.19 28.65
N ARG A 128 -10.37 -6.00 27.75
CA ARG A 128 -11.68 -6.61 27.94
C ARG A 128 -11.73 -7.56 29.14
N LYS A 129 -10.74 -8.45 29.30
CA LYS A 129 -10.65 -9.32 30.47
C LYS A 129 -10.52 -8.55 31.79
N ARG A 130 -9.86 -7.39 31.79
CA ARG A 130 -9.71 -6.54 32.98
C ARG A 130 -11.03 -5.88 33.37
N LEU A 131 -11.85 -5.47 32.40
CA LEU A 131 -13.18 -4.90 32.64
C LEU A 131 -14.15 -5.96 33.17
N GLU A 132 -14.16 -7.15 32.57
CA GLU A 132 -15.00 -8.27 33.03
C GLU A 132 -14.69 -8.67 34.48
N LYS A 133 -13.42 -8.62 34.91
CA LYS A 133 -13.04 -8.83 36.32
C LYS A 133 -13.50 -7.72 37.28
N LYS A 134 -13.71 -6.49 36.81
CA LYS A 134 -14.17 -5.36 37.65
C LYS A 134 -15.70 -5.28 37.76
N SER A 135 -16.44 -5.80 36.79
CA SER A 135 -17.91 -5.81 36.79
C SER A 135 -18.53 -7.04 37.47
N GLY A 136 -17.70 -8.00 37.89
CA GLY A 136 -18.10 -9.16 38.71
C GLY A 136 -17.81 -8.99 40.21
N MET A 137 -17.60 -7.75 40.68
CA MET A 137 -17.52 -7.35 42.09
C MET A 137 -18.68 -6.43 42.43
#